data_AF-A0A952IWJ4-F1
#
_entry.id   AF-A0A952IWJ4-F1
#
_cell.length_a   1.000
_cell.length_b   1.000
_cell.length_c   1.000
_cell.angle_alpha   90.00
_cell.angle_beta   90.00
_cell.angle_gamma   90.00
#
_symmetry.space_group_name_H-M   'P 1'
#
loop_
_entity.id
_entity.type
_entity.pdbx_description
1 polymer ?
#
loop_
_entity_poly.entity_id
_entity_poly.type
_entity_poly.pdbx_seq_one_letter_code
_entity_poly.pdbx_strand_id
1 'polypeptide(L)'
;MRYFVSLGKSCQTTHQITHFATNHSNLISVVKGPFDWLICPPDSTAAWLGSGLRDFGLDELVEYRGRAYWPHFKIWFWHGFLDRSQNPPQLDIREFVDRELSKLRYQREVFQSLDVNRTCFILSNTQNNLSTEVFDSHELELYKFDAHRIDSLETELNRFFGQTVNLQIVTRKDRCASELLARDNVHLLPLDQSEWKGDKSAWEQLLHSFKVTSE
;
A
#
# COMPACT_ATOMS: atom_id res chain seq x y z
N MET A 1 10.29 14.38 -14.54
CA MET A 1 9.04 13.70 -14.12
C MET A 1 9.29 12.92 -12.84
N ARG A 2 8.42 13.04 -11.85
CA ARG A 2 8.51 12.34 -10.55
C ARG A 2 7.63 11.09 -10.56
N TYR A 3 7.92 10.11 -9.71
CA TYR A 3 7.13 8.89 -9.57
C TYR A 3 6.49 8.81 -8.19
N PHE A 4 5.19 8.53 -8.14
CA PHE A 4 4.49 8.17 -6.91
C PHE A 4 4.19 6.67 -6.90
N VAL A 5 4.49 6.03 -5.78
CA VAL A 5 4.32 4.58 -5.57
C VAL A 5 3.59 4.36 -4.25
N SER A 6 2.51 3.59 -4.29
CA SER A 6 1.81 3.14 -3.09
C SER A 6 2.51 1.92 -2.50
N LEU A 7 2.72 1.90 -1.18
CA LEU A 7 3.30 0.76 -0.44
C LEU A 7 2.26 -0.13 0.25
N GLY A 8 1.04 -0.12 -0.27
CA GLY A 8 -0.04 -0.98 0.22
C GLY A 8 -0.62 -0.54 1.56
N LYS A 9 -1.71 -1.24 1.92
CA LYS A 9 -2.68 -1.06 3.03
C LYS A 9 -4.07 -0.66 2.56
N SER A 10 -4.17 0.20 1.56
CA SER A 10 -5.46 0.72 1.14
C SER A 10 -5.50 0.93 -0.36
N CYS A 11 -6.59 0.51 -0.99
CA CYS A 11 -6.87 0.88 -2.38
C CYS A 11 -7.06 2.40 -2.53
N GLN A 12 -7.35 3.09 -1.40
CA GLN A 12 -7.43 4.54 -1.30
C GLN A 12 -6.16 5.24 -1.80
N THR A 13 -4.97 4.85 -1.34
CA THR A 13 -3.71 5.53 -1.74
C THR A 13 -3.53 5.49 -3.25
N THR A 14 -3.58 4.29 -3.84
CA THR A 14 -3.40 4.10 -5.28
C THR A 14 -4.47 4.86 -6.07
N HIS A 15 -5.72 4.89 -5.60
CA HIS A 15 -6.79 5.69 -6.18
C HIS A 15 -6.47 7.20 -6.18
N GLN A 16 -6.06 7.73 -5.03
CA GLN A 16 -5.80 9.16 -4.85
C GLN A 16 -4.58 9.63 -5.63
N ILE A 17 -3.47 8.89 -5.61
CA ILE A 17 -2.27 9.25 -6.40
C ILE A 17 -2.54 9.15 -7.91
N THR A 18 -3.35 8.18 -8.35
CA THR A 18 -3.75 8.06 -9.77
C THR A 18 -4.62 9.23 -10.19
N HIS A 19 -5.58 9.63 -9.34
CA HIS A 19 -6.40 10.80 -9.59
C HIS A 19 -5.55 12.08 -9.69
N PHE A 20 -4.66 12.27 -8.73
CA PHE A 20 -3.75 13.40 -8.70
C PHE A 20 -2.85 13.46 -9.94
N ALA A 21 -2.23 12.35 -10.33
CA ALA A 21 -1.36 12.27 -11.50
C ALA A 21 -2.12 12.50 -12.82
N THR A 22 -3.40 12.14 -12.89
CA THR A 22 -4.24 12.45 -14.07
C THR A 22 -4.34 13.96 -14.30
N ASN A 23 -4.46 14.73 -13.22
CA ASN A 23 -4.55 16.19 -13.27
C ASN A 23 -3.17 16.89 -13.37
N HIS A 24 -2.08 16.16 -13.13
CA HIS A 24 -0.71 16.69 -13.05
C HIS A 24 0.31 15.83 -13.83
N SER A 25 -0.10 15.31 -14.99
CA SER A 25 0.64 14.30 -15.76
C SER A 25 1.99 14.79 -16.30
N ASN A 26 2.17 16.11 -16.41
CA ASN A 26 3.45 16.74 -16.76
C ASN A 26 4.47 16.74 -15.60
N LEU A 27 4.01 16.57 -14.35
CA LEU A 27 4.83 16.62 -13.15
C LEU A 27 5.10 15.23 -12.58
N ILE A 28 4.04 14.42 -12.46
CA ILE A 28 4.04 13.16 -11.73
C ILE A 28 3.46 12.04 -12.58
N SER A 29 4.09 10.87 -12.49
CA SER A 29 3.59 9.60 -12.99
C SER A 29 3.39 8.64 -11.83
N VAL A 30 2.38 7.76 -11.93
CA VAL A 30 2.16 6.70 -10.94
C VAL A 30 2.77 5.42 -11.46
N VAL A 31 3.64 4.82 -10.66
CA VAL A 31 4.18 3.50 -10.95
C VAL A 31 3.41 2.48 -10.13
N LYS A 32 2.82 1.51 -10.82
CA LYS A 32 2.06 0.44 -10.18
C LYS A 32 3.01 -0.60 -9.60
N GLY A 33 3.05 -0.70 -8.28
CA GLY A 33 3.91 -1.61 -7.54
C GLY A 33 3.18 -2.84 -7.00
N PRO A 34 3.92 -3.82 -6.47
CA PRO A 34 3.40 -5.12 -5.99
C PRO A 34 2.33 -4.99 -4.90
N PHE A 35 2.18 -3.80 -4.31
CA PHE A 35 1.30 -3.52 -3.17
C PHE A 35 -0.07 -2.94 -3.54
N ASP A 36 -0.29 -2.52 -4.79
CA ASP A 36 -1.46 -1.70 -5.17
C ASP A 36 -2.84 -2.34 -4.95
N TRP A 37 -2.90 -3.67 -4.96
CA TRP A 37 -4.14 -4.42 -4.73
C TRP A 37 -4.10 -5.25 -3.44
N LEU A 38 -3.08 -5.00 -2.63
CA LEU A 38 -2.83 -5.73 -1.39
C LEU A 38 -3.21 -4.89 -0.18
N ILE A 39 -3.79 -5.56 0.78
CA ILE A 39 -3.89 -5.04 2.14
C ILE A 39 -2.85 -5.80 2.95
N CYS A 40 -1.87 -5.07 3.46
CA CYS A 40 -0.73 -5.59 4.19
C CYS A 40 -0.45 -4.72 5.43
N PRO A 41 -0.38 -5.30 6.63
CA PRO A 41 0.21 -4.62 7.78
C PRO A 41 1.63 -4.10 7.49
N PRO A 42 2.14 -3.07 8.19
CA PRO A 42 3.49 -2.54 7.91
C PRO A 42 4.57 -3.60 8.12
N ASP A 43 4.44 -4.40 9.19
CA ASP A 43 5.34 -5.51 9.50
C ASP A 43 5.33 -6.57 8.40
N SER A 44 4.17 -6.80 7.79
CA SER A 44 4.01 -7.70 6.65
C SER A 44 4.74 -7.18 5.41
N THR A 45 4.59 -5.88 5.11
CA THR A 45 5.31 -5.23 4.02
C THR A 45 6.82 -5.29 4.24
N ALA A 46 7.28 -4.98 5.45
CA ALA A 46 8.68 -5.05 5.83
C ALA A 46 9.25 -6.48 5.68
N ALA A 47 8.57 -7.49 6.24
CA ALA A 47 8.98 -8.89 6.13
C ALA A 47 9.03 -9.37 4.67
N TRP A 48 8.05 -8.97 3.85
CA TRP A 48 8.01 -9.38 2.45
C TRP A 48 9.08 -8.70 1.60
N LEU A 49 9.31 -7.39 1.78
CA LEU A 49 10.47 -6.68 1.23
C LEU A 49 11.76 -7.39 1.63
N GLY A 50 11.86 -7.75 2.90
CA GLY A 50 13.06 -8.39 3.42
C GLY A 50 13.35 -9.77 2.88
N SER A 51 12.33 -10.44 2.32
CA SER A 51 12.44 -11.70 1.57
C SER A 51 12.80 -11.50 0.09
N GLY A 52 13.01 -10.26 -0.37
CA GLY A 52 13.21 -9.93 -1.78
C GLY A 52 11.91 -9.94 -2.59
N LEU A 53 10.77 -9.69 -1.95
CA LEU A 53 9.43 -9.77 -2.55
C LEU A 53 9.18 -11.14 -3.19
N ARG A 54 9.40 -12.23 -2.44
CA ARG A 54 9.27 -13.59 -2.97
C ARG A 54 7.87 -13.84 -3.56
N ASP A 55 7.80 -14.76 -4.52
CA ASP A 55 6.54 -15.26 -5.06
C ASP A 55 5.77 -16.09 -4.00
N PHE A 56 4.45 -16.12 -4.12
CA PHE A 56 3.59 -17.06 -3.37
C PHE A 56 3.41 -18.36 -4.15
N GLY A 57 3.30 -19.48 -3.45
CA GLY A 57 2.79 -20.76 -3.96
C GLY A 57 1.27 -20.88 -3.84
N LEU A 58 0.64 -21.70 -4.68
CA LEU A 58 -0.80 -21.99 -4.59
C LEU A 58 -1.17 -22.59 -3.22
N ASP A 59 -0.32 -23.44 -2.67
CA ASP A 59 -0.45 -24.11 -1.38
C ASP A 59 -0.25 -23.18 -0.18
N GLU A 60 0.32 -21.99 -0.40
CA GLU A 60 0.47 -20.96 0.63
C GLU A 60 -0.76 -20.05 0.74
N LEU A 61 -1.70 -20.14 -0.20
CA LEU A 61 -2.89 -19.30 -0.24
C LEU A 61 -4.08 -20.02 0.37
N VAL A 62 -4.82 -19.30 1.20
CA VAL A 62 -6.06 -19.77 1.82
C VAL A 62 -7.18 -18.77 1.58
N GLU A 63 -8.42 -19.25 1.59
CA GLU A 63 -9.56 -18.35 1.75
C GLU A 63 -9.66 -17.92 3.22
N TYR A 64 -9.68 -16.62 3.45
CA TYR A 64 -9.92 -16.03 4.77
C TYR A 64 -10.84 -14.81 4.62
N ARG A 65 -11.98 -14.84 5.32
CA ARG A 65 -13.04 -13.82 5.23
C ARG A 65 -13.51 -13.55 3.80
N GLY A 66 -13.71 -14.60 3.00
CA GLY A 66 -14.17 -14.49 1.61
C GLY A 66 -13.16 -13.85 0.65
N ARG A 67 -11.88 -13.80 1.03
CA ARG A 67 -10.77 -13.25 0.24
C ARG A 67 -9.61 -14.23 0.20
N ALA A 68 -8.82 -14.17 -0.87
CA ALA A 68 -7.53 -14.85 -0.90
C ALA A 68 -6.57 -14.16 0.09
N TYR A 69 -5.94 -14.98 0.92
CA TYR A 69 -5.06 -14.56 1.99
C TYR A 69 -3.79 -15.40 1.97
N TRP A 70 -2.65 -14.74 2.16
CA TRP A 70 -1.34 -15.36 2.28
C TRP A 70 -0.87 -15.29 3.73
N PRO A 71 -1.04 -16.36 4.52
CA PRO A 71 -0.76 -16.34 5.95
C PRO A 71 0.70 -16.06 6.26
N HIS A 72 1.63 -16.52 5.41
CA HIS A 72 3.07 -16.38 5.64
C HIS A 72 3.48 -14.91 5.85
N PHE A 73 2.97 -14.01 5.03
CA PHE A 73 3.20 -12.58 5.19
C PHE A 73 1.98 -11.84 5.75
N LYS A 74 0.86 -12.50 6.05
CA LYS A 74 -0.40 -11.86 6.45
C LYS A 74 -0.89 -10.83 5.43
N ILE A 75 -0.94 -11.21 4.16
CA ILE A 75 -1.33 -10.33 3.05
C ILE A 75 -2.69 -10.75 2.51
N TRP A 76 -3.60 -9.80 2.32
CA TRP A 76 -4.89 -10.02 1.65
C TRP A 76 -4.84 -9.53 0.20
N PHE A 77 -5.31 -10.36 -0.72
CA PHE A 77 -5.51 -10.01 -2.13
C PHE A 77 -6.94 -9.51 -2.33
N TRP A 78 -7.25 -8.32 -1.82
CA TRP A 78 -8.62 -7.82 -1.67
C TRP A 78 -9.45 -7.83 -2.97
N HIS A 79 -8.79 -7.59 -4.10
CA HIS A 79 -9.40 -7.60 -5.44
C HIS A 79 -8.81 -8.67 -6.38
N GLY A 80 -7.88 -9.49 -5.88
CA GLY A 80 -7.27 -10.58 -6.62
C GLY A 80 -8.11 -11.85 -6.52
N PHE A 81 -7.87 -12.80 -7.41
CA PHE A 81 -8.53 -14.11 -7.40
C PHE A 81 -10.07 -14.10 -7.52
N LEU A 82 -10.65 -12.98 -7.93
CA LEU A 82 -12.09 -12.89 -8.17
C LEU A 82 -12.42 -13.12 -9.65
N ASP A 83 -13.40 -13.99 -9.92
CA ASP A 83 -14.09 -14.10 -11.20
C ASP A 83 -15.11 -12.96 -11.30
N ARG A 84 -14.79 -11.97 -12.14
CA ARG A 84 -15.64 -10.79 -12.37
C ARG A 84 -16.69 -11.01 -13.45
N SER A 85 -16.70 -12.17 -14.11
CA SER A 85 -17.78 -12.53 -15.03
C SER A 85 -19.07 -12.91 -14.30
N GLN A 86 -18.96 -13.29 -13.02
CA GLN A 86 -20.08 -13.57 -12.14
C GLN A 86 -20.57 -12.29 -11.44
N ASN A 87 -21.87 -12.26 -11.11
CA ASN A 87 -22.48 -11.21 -10.31
C ASN A 87 -23.27 -11.81 -9.13
N PRO A 88 -22.77 -11.74 -7.88
CA PRO A 88 -21.54 -11.05 -7.46
C PRO A 88 -20.26 -11.80 -7.86
N PRO A 89 -19.09 -11.12 -7.92
CA PRO A 89 -17.81 -11.76 -8.19
C PRO A 89 -17.53 -12.91 -7.22
N GLN A 90 -17.03 -14.03 -7.74
CA GLN A 90 -16.74 -15.25 -6.95
C GLN A 90 -15.24 -15.42 -6.73
N LEU A 91 -14.83 -15.90 -5.56
CA LEU A 91 -13.43 -16.21 -5.28
C LEU A 91 -13.06 -17.56 -5.88
N ASP A 92 -11.99 -17.60 -6.68
CA ASP A 92 -11.39 -18.85 -7.16
C ASP A 92 -9.85 -18.72 -7.13
N ILE A 93 -9.23 -19.20 -6.06
CA ILE A 93 -7.78 -19.11 -5.89
C ILE A 93 -7.06 -19.93 -6.96
N ARG A 94 -7.57 -21.13 -7.26
CA ARG A 94 -6.90 -22.08 -8.15
C ARG A 94 -6.96 -21.62 -9.60
N GLU A 95 -8.12 -21.15 -10.06
CA GLU A 95 -8.28 -20.66 -11.44
C GLU A 95 -7.40 -19.43 -11.71
N PHE A 96 -7.26 -18.53 -10.74
CA PHE A 96 -6.60 -17.24 -10.96
C PHE A 96 -5.16 -17.15 -10.46
N VAL A 97 -4.57 -18.24 -9.93
CA VAL A 97 -3.21 -18.21 -9.37
C VAL A 97 -2.16 -17.77 -10.38
N ASP A 98 -2.19 -18.32 -11.60
CA ASP A 98 -1.20 -17.99 -12.62
C ASP A 98 -1.32 -16.54 -13.08
N ARG A 99 -2.55 -16.01 -13.15
CA ARG A 99 -2.82 -14.61 -13.47
C ARG A 99 -2.24 -13.69 -12.39
N GLU A 100 -2.57 -13.91 -11.12
CA GLU A 100 -2.12 -13.04 -10.04
C GLU A 100 -0.61 -13.15 -9.82
N LEU A 101 -0.03 -14.34 -10.00
CA LEU A 101 1.41 -14.55 -9.90
C LEU A 101 2.16 -13.84 -11.04
N SER A 102 1.67 -13.94 -12.28
CA SER A 102 2.25 -13.22 -13.42
C SER A 102 2.20 -11.70 -13.22
N LYS A 103 1.07 -11.21 -12.72
CA LYS A 103 0.87 -9.80 -12.39
C LYS A 103 1.81 -9.33 -11.28
N LEU A 104 2.00 -10.14 -10.23
CA LEU A 104 2.95 -9.86 -9.15
C LEU A 104 4.39 -9.80 -9.67
N ARG A 105 4.82 -10.77 -10.49
CA ARG A 105 6.16 -10.80 -11.08
C ARG A 105 6.47 -9.55 -11.89
N TYR A 106 5.56 -9.19 -12.78
CA TYR A 106 5.68 -7.97 -13.58
C TYR A 106 5.82 -6.72 -12.70
N GLN A 107 4.96 -6.58 -11.69
CA GLN A 107 5.04 -5.41 -10.80
C GLN A 107 6.27 -5.39 -9.92
N ARG A 108 6.77 -6.56 -9.48
CA ARG A 108 8.04 -6.65 -8.77
C ARG A 108 9.19 -6.18 -9.65
N GLU A 109 9.25 -6.61 -10.91
CA GLU A 109 10.28 -6.17 -11.86
C GLU A 109 10.23 -4.64 -12.06
N VAL A 110 9.02 -4.10 -12.27
CA VAL A 110 8.82 -2.65 -12.37
C VAL A 110 9.30 -1.94 -11.10
N PHE A 111 8.92 -2.44 -9.92
CA PHE A 111 9.29 -1.87 -8.63
C PHE A 111 10.81 -1.92 -8.40
N GLN A 112 11.48 -3.02 -8.77
CA GLN A 112 12.94 -3.18 -8.69
C GLN A 112 13.70 -2.23 -9.63
N SER A 113 13.06 -1.82 -10.74
CA SER A 113 13.66 -0.92 -11.74
C SER A 113 13.50 0.58 -11.41
N LEU A 114 12.85 0.93 -10.30
CA LEU A 114 12.57 2.31 -9.94
C LEU A 114 13.84 3.13 -9.68
N ASP A 115 13.88 4.33 -10.24
CA ASP A 115 14.84 5.36 -9.83
C ASP A 115 14.36 6.01 -8.53
N VAL A 116 14.95 5.59 -7.41
CA VAL A 116 14.55 6.01 -6.05
C VAL A 116 14.71 7.53 -5.86
N ASN A 117 15.71 8.15 -6.48
CA ASN A 117 15.94 9.59 -6.36
C ASN A 117 14.79 10.41 -6.99
N ARG A 118 14.02 9.79 -7.88
CA ARG A 118 12.85 10.39 -8.52
C ARG A 118 11.53 9.84 -7.98
N THR A 119 11.57 8.95 -7.00
CA THR A 119 10.40 8.23 -6.49
C THR A 119 10.04 8.68 -5.07
N CYS A 120 8.75 8.98 -4.87
CA CYS A 120 8.15 9.15 -3.56
C CYS A 120 7.26 7.94 -3.27
N PHE A 121 7.58 7.22 -2.22
CA PHE A 121 6.81 6.11 -1.70
C PHE A 121 5.79 6.64 -0.70
N ILE A 122 4.54 6.18 -0.80
CA ILE A 122 3.44 6.66 0.02
C ILE A 122 2.80 5.46 0.72
N LEU A 123 2.82 5.49 2.05
CA LEU A 123 2.13 4.51 2.90
C LEU A 123 0.94 5.19 3.57
N SER A 124 -0.25 4.57 3.54
CA SER A 124 -1.42 5.14 4.21
C SER A 124 -2.30 4.13 4.92
N ASN A 125 -2.91 4.53 6.04
CA ASN A 125 -3.94 3.79 6.75
C ASN A 125 -5.23 4.61 6.97
N THR A 126 -5.50 5.60 6.11
CA THR A 126 -6.63 6.53 6.25
C THR A 126 -7.97 5.98 5.74
N GLN A 127 -7.98 4.85 5.02
CA GLN A 127 -9.20 4.21 4.53
C GLN A 127 -10.16 3.82 5.68
N ASN A 128 -11.41 4.28 5.62
CA ASN A 128 -12.34 4.19 6.76
C ASN A 128 -12.82 2.76 7.04
N ASN A 129 -13.13 1.99 6.00
CA ASN A 129 -13.58 0.61 6.14
C ASN A 129 -12.47 -0.39 6.54
N LEU A 130 -11.23 0.07 6.82
CA LEU A 130 -10.18 -0.79 7.35
C LEU A 130 -10.61 -1.50 8.65
N SER A 131 -11.34 -0.81 9.54
CA SER A 131 -11.74 -1.37 10.84
C SER A 131 -13.13 -2.01 10.86
N THR A 132 -13.76 -2.17 9.69
CA THR A 132 -15.14 -2.70 9.60
C THR A 132 -15.26 -3.81 8.57
N GLU A 133 -14.58 -3.68 7.43
CA GLU A 133 -14.67 -4.67 6.35
C GLU A 133 -13.39 -5.50 6.23
N VAL A 134 -12.24 -4.88 6.46
CA VAL A 134 -10.93 -5.51 6.26
C VAL A 134 -10.46 -6.21 7.54
N PHE A 135 -10.47 -5.46 8.65
CA PHE A 135 -10.01 -5.90 9.96
C PHE A 135 -11.14 -5.80 10.97
N ASP A 136 -11.12 -6.71 11.94
CA ASP A 136 -12.02 -6.69 13.09
C ASP A 136 -11.61 -5.59 14.08
N SER A 137 -12.53 -5.22 14.97
CA SER A 137 -12.29 -4.16 15.97
C SER A 137 -11.12 -4.44 16.91
N HIS A 138 -10.79 -5.71 17.15
CA HIS A 138 -9.64 -6.13 17.97
C HIS A 138 -8.33 -6.23 17.19
N GLU A 139 -8.32 -5.94 15.89
CA GLU A 139 -7.15 -6.02 15.01
C GLU A 139 -6.57 -4.62 14.69
N LEU A 140 -6.81 -3.64 15.55
CA LEU A 140 -6.27 -2.28 15.42
C LEU A 140 -4.77 -2.27 15.15
N GLU A 141 -4.04 -3.17 15.79
CA GLU A 141 -2.60 -3.35 15.64
C GLU A 141 -2.17 -3.74 14.22
N LEU A 142 -3.04 -4.33 13.39
CA LEU A 142 -2.70 -4.68 12.01
C LEU A 142 -2.63 -3.46 11.09
N TYR A 143 -3.31 -2.36 11.44
CA TYR A 143 -3.36 -1.19 10.59
C TYR A 143 -2.97 0.12 11.27
N LYS A 144 -2.84 0.18 12.60
CA LYS A 144 -2.25 1.32 13.31
C LYS A 144 -0.77 1.45 12.98
N PHE A 145 -0.27 2.67 12.92
CA PHE A 145 1.17 2.95 12.81
C PHE A 145 1.76 3.30 14.17
N ASP A 146 2.96 2.82 14.43
CA ASP A 146 3.83 3.18 15.55
C ASP A 146 5.28 3.30 15.05
N ALA A 147 6.16 3.87 15.87
CA ALA A 147 7.54 4.15 15.47
C ALA A 147 8.28 2.88 15.04
N HIS A 148 8.18 1.80 15.82
CA HIS A 148 8.87 0.54 15.56
C HIS A 148 8.50 -0.06 14.19
N ARG A 149 7.19 -0.12 13.89
CA ARG A 149 6.69 -0.67 12.61
C ARG A 149 7.13 0.16 11.41
N ILE A 150 7.11 1.48 11.54
CA ILE A 150 7.55 2.38 10.48
C ILE A 150 9.06 2.30 10.28
N ASP A 151 9.85 2.29 11.36
CA ASP A 151 11.31 2.19 11.29
C ASP A 151 11.75 0.86 10.65
N SER A 152 11.06 -0.23 10.99
CA SER A 152 11.27 -1.55 10.37
C SER A 152 11.00 -1.50 8.86
N LEU A 153 9.88 -0.92 8.44
CA LEU A 153 9.54 -0.77 7.02
C LEU A 153 10.54 0.12 6.27
N GLU A 154 10.93 1.27 6.83
CA GLU A 154 11.92 2.15 6.23
C GLU A 154 13.28 1.46 6.09
N THR A 155 13.69 0.70 7.11
CA THR A 155 14.93 -0.08 7.08
C THR A 155 14.89 -1.10 5.94
N GLU A 156 13.79 -1.83 5.79
CA GLU A 156 13.65 -2.85 4.75
C GLU A 156 13.53 -2.25 3.34
N LEU A 157 12.87 -1.10 3.18
CA LEU A 157 12.86 -0.36 1.91
C LEU A 157 14.26 0.13 1.54
N ASN A 158 14.96 0.77 2.49
CA ASN A 158 16.32 1.27 2.27
C ASN A 158 17.26 0.12 1.90
N ARG A 159 17.14 -1.02 2.58
CA ARG A 159 17.91 -2.23 2.29
C ARG A 159 17.57 -2.80 0.91
N PHE A 160 16.29 -2.88 0.56
CA PHE A 160 15.82 -3.40 -0.72
C PHE A 160 16.38 -2.59 -1.91
N PHE A 161 16.40 -1.27 -1.77
CA PHE A 161 16.90 -0.37 -2.83
C PHE A 161 18.38 0.00 -2.72
N GLY A 162 19.05 -0.36 -1.63
CA GLY A 162 20.46 -0.04 -1.38
C GLY A 162 20.75 1.44 -1.08
N GLN A 163 19.74 2.25 -0.80
CA GLN A 163 19.85 3.68 -0.50
C GLN A 163 18.63 4.19 0.26
N THR A 164 18.73 5.39 0.84
CA THR A 164 17.61 6.02 1.55
C THR A 164 16.46 6.32 0.60
N VAL A 165 15.26 5.82 0.90
CA VAL A 165 14.04 6.08 0.13
C VAL A 165 13.30 7.31 0.66
N ASN A 166 12.63 8.03 -0.23
CA ASN A 166 11.68 9.07 0.16
C ASN A 166 10.32 8.43 0.50
N LEU A 167 10.13 8.08 1.78
CA LEU A 167 8.85 7.56 2.29
C LEU A 167 8.03 8.68 2.94
N GLN A 168 6.78 8.82 2.49
CA GLN A 168 5.76 9.67 3.10
C GLN A 168 4.66 8.82 3.73
N ILE A 169 4.32 9.11 4.98
CA ILE A 169 3.35 8.37 5.78
C ILE A 169 2.11 9.24 5.92
N VAL A 170 0.97 8.75 5.45
CA VAL A 170 -0.31 9.44 5.53
C VAL A 170 -1.21 8.69 6.51
N THR A 171 -1.69 9.36 7.54
CA THR A 171 -2.42 8.70 8.61
C THR A 171 -3.50 9.58 9.22
N ARG A 172 -4.22 9.05 10.21
CA ARG A 172 -5.15 9.80 11.05
C ARG A 172 -4.66 9.77 12.48
N LYS A 173 -5.06 10.77 13.27
CA LYS A 173 -4.67 10.89 14.68
C LYS A 173 -5.08 9.65 15.50
N ASP A 174 -6.20 9.01 15.18
CA ASP A 174 -6.69 7.79 15.85
C ASP A 174 -6.07 6.49 15.32
N ARG A 175 -5.26 6.57 14.25
CA ARG A 175 -4.62 5.44 13.56
C ARG A 175 -3.10 5.47 13.67
N CYS A 176 -2.56 6.34 14.52
CA CYS A 176 -1.15 6.59 14.66
C CYS A 176 -0.79 6.75 16.14
N ALA A 177 0.34 6.21 16.56
CA ALA A 177 0.88 6.44 17.89
C ALA A 177 1.47 7.86 17.98
N SER A 178 1.41 8.48 19.16
CA SER A 178 1.76 9.90 19.36
C SER A 178 3.21 10.24 18.98
N GLU A 179 4.12 9.29 19.18
CA GLU A 179 5.54 9.41 18.89
C GLU A 179 5.85 9.61 17.40
N LEU A 180 5.00 9.11 16.51
CA LEU A 180 5.16 9.31 15.07
C LEU A 180 4.79 10.73 14.63
N LEU A 181 3.95 11.45 15.39
CA LEU A 181 3.45 12.77 15.00
C LEU A 181 4.54 13.85 14.95
N ALA A 182 5.68 13.60 15.58
CA ALA A 182 6.83 14.50 15.56
C ALA A 182 7.73 14.33 14.34
N ARG A 183 7.48 13.33 13.47
CA ARG A 183 8.30 13.05 12.30
C ARG A 183 7.90 13.91 11.11
N ASP A 184 8.90 14.46 10.41
CA ASP A 184 8.69 15.33 9.25
C ASP A 184 8.02 14.62 8.06
N ASN A 185 8.11 13.29 7.99
CA ASN A 185 7.52 12.49 6.93
C ASN A 185 6.14 11.91 7.28
N VAL A 186 5.54 12.32 8.41
CA VAL A 186 4.21 11.90 8.85
C VAL A 186 3.20 13.02 8.65
N HIS A 187 2.13 12.69 7.92
CA HIS A 187 1.10 13.63 7.51
C HIS A 187 -0.27 13.16 8.01
N LEU A 188 -1.06 14.10 8.52
CA LEU A 188 -2.39 13.81 9.04
C LEU A 188 -3.47 14.23 8.04
N LEU A 189 -4.35 13.30 7.71
CA LEU A 189 -5.64 13.61 7.11
C LEU A 189 -6.76 13.48 8.14
N PRO A 190 -7.78 14.36 8.10
CA PRO A 190 -8.96 14.21 8.94
C PRO A 190 -9.76 12.96 8.54
N LEU A 191 -10.64 12.51 9.44
CA LEU A 191 -11.68 11.54 9.10
C LEU A 191 -12.63 12.16 8.06
N ASP A 192 -12.78 11.51 6.91
CA ASP A 192 -13.74 11.90 5.87
C ASP A 192 -15.01 11.04 5.89
N GLN A 193 -15.98 11.36 5.02
CA GLN A 193 -17.29 10.69 4.97
C GLN A 193 -17.37 9.55 3.93
N SER A 194 -16.32 9.31 3.15
CA SER A 194 -16.31 8.20 2.19
C SER A 194 -16.05 6.87 2.90
N GLU A 195 -16.48 5.78 2.28
CA GLU A 195 -16.19 4.43 2.78
C GLU A 195 -14.70 4.10 2.65
N TRP A 196 -14.12 4.35 1.48
CA TRP A 196 -12.72 4.06 1.21
C TRP A 196 -12.02 5.06 0.30
N LYS A 197 -12.73 5.94 -0.41
CA LYS A 197 -12.10 6.78 -1.45
C LYS A 197 -11.23 7.90 -0.89
N GLY A 198 -11.53 8.41 0.28
CA GLY A 198 -10.87 9.55 0.92
C GLY A 198 -11.42 10.90 0.46
N ASP A 199 -11.11 11.95 1.21
CA ASP A 199 -11.37 13.33 0.80
C ASP A 199 -10.39 13.75 -0.30
N LYS A 200 -10.91 13.94 -1.52
CA LYS A 200 -10.11 14.32 -2.68
C LYS A 200 -9.32 15.63 -2.46
N SER A 201 -9.94 16.67 -1.90
CA SER A 201 -9.29 17.98 -1.72
C SER A 201 -8.16 17.89 -0.72
N ALA A 202 -8.37 17.16 0.38
CA ALA A 202 -7.34 16.96 1.40
C ALA A 202 -6.14 16.16 0.85
N TRP A 203 -6.40 15.10 0.08
CA TRP A 203 -5.35 14.34 -0.62
C TRP A 203 -4.62 15.18 -1.66
N GLU A 204 -5.32 15.99 -2.47
CA GLU A 204 -4.68 16.86 -3.47
C GLU A 204 -3.74 17.88 -2.81
N GLN A 205 -4.21 18.58 -1.76
CA GLN A 205 -3.39 19.53 -1.00
C GLN A 205 -2.15 18.86 -0.41
N LEU A 206 -2.32 17.66 0.17
CA LEU A 206 -1.22 16.89 0.72
C LEU A 206 -0.19 16.49 -0.34
N LEU A 207 -0.63 15.92 -1.46
CA LEU A 207 0.25 15.44 -2.52
C LEU A 207 1.02 16.57 -3.20
N HIS A 208 0.47 17.79 -3.25
CA HIS A 208 1.21 18.98 -3.68
C HIS A 208 2.39 19.33 -2.76
N SER A 209 2.28 19.03 -1.46
CA SER A 209 3.35 19.32 -0.48
C SER A 209 4.54 18.37 -0.57
N PHE A 210 4.36 17.19 -1.19
CA PHE A 210 5.40 16.16 -1.24
C PHE A 210 6.55 16.61 -2.14
N LYS A 211 7.68 16.88 -1.50
CA LYS A 211 8.95 17.13 -2.20
C LYS A 211 9.51 15.78 -2.63
N VAL A 212 9.91 15.70 -3.89
CA VAL A 212 10.90 14.71 -4.32
C VAL A 212 12.21 15.48 -4.34
N THR A 213 13.14 15.09 -3.49
CA THR A 213 14.49 15.66 -3.42
C THR A 213 15.13 15.54 -4.79
N SER A 214 15.15 16.65 -5.52
CA SER A 214 16.07 16.86 -6.62
C SER A 214 17.39 17.29 -5.99
N GLU A 215 18.41 16.44 -6.08
CA GLU A 215 19.80 16.90 -5.96
C GLU A 215 20.07 18.05 -6.93
#